data_AF-A0A1G4W325-F1
#
_entry.id   AF-A0A1G4W325-F1
#
_cell.length_a   1.000
_cell.length_b   1.000
_cell.length_c   1.000
_cell.angle_alpha   90.00
_cell.angle_beta   90.00
_cell.angle_gamma   90.00
#
_symmetry.space_group_name_H-M   'P 1'
#
loop_
_entity.id
_entity.type
_entity.pdbx_description
1 polymer ?
#
loop_
_entity_poly.entity_id
_entity_poly.type
_entity_poly.pdbx_seq_one_letter_code
_entity_poly.pdbx_strand_id
1 'polypeptide(L)'
;MIDDILTGIPLGFFLSFMIGPVFFVLLETSITKGFRAAMSFDFGVVLADVFFIAVAYFSSYRLIQSIKDDPALFIFGGIIMFTYGLITFLKLRKAHKLIDPDEVFIEIIKKDYFSLFIKGFLLNFINIGVLGFWLAIIITFGPKFDMEASRMAIFFSAVIGSYLITDIGKVLLAKQLRSKLTPTNIIKIKKISSILLIVFGVILMVQGWFPKEKEFVKETLEKIEQTH
;
A
#
# COMPACT_ATOMS: atom_id res chain seq x y z
N MET A 1 -18.35 10.23 19.78
CA MET A 1 -16.91 10.22 20.12
C MET A 1 -16.38 8.81 20.39
N ILE A 2 -16.82 8.11 21.45
CA ILE A 2 -16.36 6.72 21.71
C ILE A 2 -16.81 5.78 20.59
N ASP A 3 -18.07 5.88 20.15
CA ASP A 3 -18.59 5.06 19.05
C ASP A 3 -17.84 5.30 17.73
N ASP A 4 -17.39 6.54 17.49
CA ASP A 4 -16.59 6.89 16.31
C ASP A 4 -15.23 6.17 16.35
N ILE A 5 -14.60 6.10 17.53
CA ILE A 5 -13.35 5.34 17.75
C ILE A 5 -13.58 3.84 17.53
N LEU A 6 -14.61 3.28 18.16
CA LEU A 6 -14.94 1.85 18.04
C LEU A 6 -15.26 1.45 16.61
N THR A 7 -15.88 2.34 15.84
CA THR A 7 -16.15 2.13 14.41
C THR A 7 -14.88 2.17 13.56
N GLY A 8 -13.91 3.03 13.92
CA GLY A 8 -12.64 3.16 13.19
C GLY A 8 -11.69 1.97 13.40
N ILE A 9 -11.73 1.31 14.57
CA ILE A 9 -10.79 0.23 14.90
C ILE A 9 -10.86 -0.95 13.92
N PRO A 10 -12.03 -1.55 13.61
CA PRO A 10 -12.13 -2.65 12.65
C PRO A 10 -11.64 -2.26 11.25
N LEU A 11 -11.88 -1.02 10.82
CA LEU A 11 -11.44 -0.53 9.51
C LEU A 11 -9.91 -0.41 9.45
N GLY A 12 -9.27 0.09 10.51
CA GLY A 12 -7.81 0.15 10.59
C GLY A 12 -7.17 -1.24 10.60
N PHE A 13 -7.77 -2.19 11.32
CA PHE A 13 -7.34 -3.59 11.29
C PHE A 13 -7.47 -4.20 9.90
N PHE A 14 -8.62 -4.03 9.24
CA PHE A 14 -8.82 -4.54 7.88
C PHE A 14 -7.83 -3.93 6.88
N LEU A 15 -7.64 -2.60 6.94
CA LEU A 15 -6.70 -1.88 6.09
C LEU A 15 -5.28 -2.42 6.23
N SER A 16 -4.85 -2.72 7.46
CA SER A 16 -3.56 -3.35 7.75
C SER A 16 -3.35 -4.66 6.99
N PHE A 17 -4.39 -5.46 6.78
CA PHE A 17 -4.30 -6.74 6.07
C PHE A 17 -4.64 -6.66 4.57
N MET A 18 -4.91 -5.46 4.05
CA MET A 18 -5.18 -5.29 2.63
C MET A 18 -3.96 -5.68 1.80
N ILE A 19 -4.08 -6.77 1.05
CA ILE A 19 -2.97 -7.33 0.27
C ILE A 19 -2.69 -6.42 -0.92
N GLY A 20 -1.48 -5.86 -0.95
CA GLY A 20 -1.04 -4.96 -2.00
C GLY A 20 0.47 -4.71 -2.00
N PRO A 21 0.98 -3.87 -2.92
CA PRO A 21 2.39 -3.52 -3.04
C PRO A 21 3.03 -3.11 -1.70
N VAL A 22 2.34 -2.25 -0.95
CA VAL A 22 2.80 -1.72 0.34
C VAL A 22 2.95 -2.83 1.38
N PHE A 23 1.96 -3.72 1.49
CA PHE A 23 1.98 -4.86 2.41
C PHE A 23 3.23 -5.74 2.20
N PHE A 24 3.53 -6.09 0.96
CA PHE A 24 4.69 -6.94 0.65
C PHE A 24 6.03 -6.23 0.90
N VAL A 25 6.13 -4.95 0.55
CA VAL A 25 7.35 -4.18 0.78
C VAL A 25 7.59 -3.93 2.27
N LEU A 26 6.53 -3.74 3.06
CA LEU A 26 6.62 -3.64 4.52
C LEU A 26 7.16 -4.94 5.11
N LEU A 27 6.60 -6.09 4.73
CA LEU A 27 7.07 -7.40 5.20
C LEU A 27 8.52 -7.68 4.77
N GLU A 28 8.86 -7.41 3.51
CA GLU A 28 10.24 -7.52 3.01
C GLU A 28 11.19 -6.67 3.87
N THR A 29 10.85 -5.40 4.11
CA THR A 29 11.68 -4.47 4.88
C THR A 29 11.79 -4.90 6.34
N SER A 30 10.71 -5.40 6.92
CA SER A 30 10.65 -5.93 8.30
C SER A 30 11.60 -7.10 8.49
N ILE A 31 11.57 -8.04 7.54
CA ILE A 31 12.43 -9.22 7.57
C ILE A 31 13.87 -8.79 7.31
N THR A 32 14.15 -8.13 6.18
CA THR A 32 15.52 -7.90 5.68
C THR A 32 16.27 -6.78 6.39
N LYS A 33 15.60 -5.69 6.77
CA LYS A 33 16.23 -4.49 7.37
C LYS A 33 15.85 -4.27 8.84
N GLY A 34 14.82 -4.97 9.33
CA GLY A 34 14.39 -4.98 10.72
C GLY A 34 13.40 -3.86 11.07
N PHE A 35 12.93 -3.90 12.33
CA PHE A 35 11.84 -3.06 12.84
C PHE A 35 11.96 -1.56 12.50
N ARG A 36 13.07 -0.91 12.87
CA ARG A 36 13.23 0.55 12.66
C ARG A 36 13.14 0.96 11.19
N ALA A 37 13.67 0.13 10.30
CA ALA A 37 13.62 0.37 8.86
C ALA A 37 12.19 0.21 8.33
N ALA A 38 11.47 -0.81 8.79
CA ALA A 38 10.07 -1.02 8.44
C ALA A 38 9.16 0.09 8.96
N MET A 39 9.34 0.54 10.21
CA MET A 39 8.58 1.68 10.74
C MET A 39 8.84 2.97 9.98
N SER A 40 10.09 3.23 9.57
CA SER A 40 10.40 4.39 8.75
C SER A 40 9.67 4.35 7.41
N PHE A 41 9.58 3.17 6.78
CA PHE A 41 8.78 2.97 5.58
C PHE A 41 7.29 3.18 5.84
N ASP A 42 6.76 2.57 6.91
CA ASP A 42 5.34 2.61 7.27
C ASP A 42 4.86 4.03 7.64
N PHE A 43 5.69 4.83 8.29
CA PHE A 43 5.37 6.24 8.51
C PHE A 43 5.26 7.04 7.21
N GLY A 44 6.03 6.68 6.18
CA GLY A 44 5.87 7.25 4.85
C GLY A 44 4.51 6.89 4.25
N VAL A 45 4.08 5.64 4.41
CA VAL A 45 2.76 5.14 3.97
C VAL A 45 1.64 5.93 4.65
N VAL A 46 1.69 6.04 5.98
CA VAL A 46 0.72 6.80 6.78
C VAL A 46 0.68 8.26 6.38
N LEU A 47 1.81 8.89 6.07
CA LEU A 47 1.81 10.28 5.60
C LEU A 47 1.04 10.42 4.27
N ALA A 48 1.17 9.46 3.36
CA ALA A 48 0.39 9.44 2.12
C ALA A 48 -1.11 9.20 2.39
N ASP A 49 -1.46 8.37 3.37
CA ASP A 49 -2.86 8.19 3.79
C ASP A 49 -3.46 9.48 4.36
N VAL A 50 -2.74 10.16 5.26
CA VAL A 50 -3.14 11.45 5.80
C VAL A 50 -3.32 12.48 4.69
N PHE A 51 -2.41 12.50 3.71
CA PHE A 51 -2.54 13.35 2.53
C PHE A 51 -3.83 13.05 1.76
N PHE A 52 -4.13 11.77 1.49
CA PHE A 52 -5.35 11.40 0.78
C PHE A 52 -6.63 11.69 1.55
N ILE A 53 -6.65 11.47 2.86
CA ILE A 53 -7.78 11.83 3.72
C ILE A 53 -8.02 13.34 3.66
N ALA A 54 -6.97 14.15 3.79
CA ALA A 54 -7.09 15.60 3.71
C ALA A 54 -7.63 16.05 2.33
N VAL A 55 -7.05 15.53 1.25
CA VAL A 55 -7.52 15.82 -0.11
C VAL A 55 -8.98 15.40 -0.30
N ALA A 56 -9.36 14.21 0.16
CA ALA A 56 -10.72 13.71 -0.01
C ALA A 56 -11.74 14.43 0.90
N TYR A 57 -11.32 14.97 2.04
CA TYR A 57 -12.16 15.77 2.94
C TYR A 57 -12.40 17.19 2.42
N PHE A 58 -11.36 17.86 1.91
CA PHE A 58 -11.45 19.26 1.46
C PHE A 58 -11.86 19.42 0.00
N SER A 59 -11.76 18.37 -0.82
CA SER A 59 -12.10 18.43 -2.24
C SER A 59 -13.58 18.11 -2.49
N SER A 60 -14.08 18.52 -3.66
CA SER A 60 -15.41 18.10 -4.09
C SER A 60 -15.42 16.61 -4.43
N TYR A 61 -16.48 15.92 -4.01
CA TYR A 61 -16.69 14.50 -4.31
C TYR A 61 -16.52 14.16 -5.80
N ARG A 62 -17.08 15.00 -6.68
CA ARG A 62 -17.01 14.83 -8.14
C ARG A 62 -15.57 14.90 -8.66
N LEU A 63 -14.77 15.83 -8.14
CA LEU A 63 -13.38 15.99 -8.53
C LEU A 63 -12.54 14.77 -8.14
N ILE A 64 -12.71 14.27 -6.92
CA ILE A 64 -11.94 13.10 -6.47
C ILE A 64 -12.39 11.82 -7.19
N GLN A 65 -13.67 11.67 -7.49
CA GLN A 65 -14.14 10.56 -8.33
C GLN A 65 -13.54 10.61 -9.73
N SER A 66 -13.58 11.77 -10.40
CA SER A 66 -12.99 11.89 -11.74
C SER A 66 -11.50 11.61 -11.77
N ILE A 67 -10.78 11.98 -10.69
CA ILE A 67 -9.34 11.68 -10.55
C ILE A 67 -9.14 10.18 -10.33
N LYS A 68 -9.84 9.57 -9.36
CA LYS A 68 -9.69 8.15 -9.02
C LYS A 68 -9.97 7.24 -10.23
N ASP A 69 -10.98 7.57 -11.02
CA ASP A 69 -11.39 6.77 -12.17
C ASP A 69 -10.62 7.12 -13.46
N ASP A 70 -9.67 8.06 -13.40
CA ASP A 70 -8.82 8.44 -14.53
C ASP A 70 -7.89 7.28 -14.94
N PRO A 71 -8.06 6.71 -16.15
CA PRO A 71 -7.17 5.69 -16.71
C PRO A 71 -5.69 6.06 -16.66
N ALA A 72 -5.37 7.35 -16.81
CA ALA A 72 -4.00 7.84 -16.80
C ALA A 72 -3.31 7.58 -15.45
N LEU A 73 -4.04 7.69 -14.33
CA LEU A 73 -3.46 7.37 -13.02
C LEU A 73 -3.12 5.88 -12.92
N PHE A 74 -4.02 5.00 -13.36
CA PHE A 74 -3.80 3.54 -13.34
C PHE A 74 -2.57 3.16 -14.15
N ILE A 75 -2.44 3.73 -15.34
CA ILE A 75 -1.28 3.51 -16.21
C ILE A 75 0.00 4.07 -15.56
N PHE A 76 -0.04 5.29 -15.04
CA PHE A 76 1.11 5.95 -14.42
C PHE A 76 1.62 5.20 -13.18
N GLY A 77 0.72 4.88 -12.24
CA GLY A 77 1.06 4.10 -11.05
C GLY A 77 1.55 2.70 -11.42
N GLY A 78 0.92 2.08 -12.43
CA GLY A 78 1.33 0.79 -12.97
C GLY A 78 2.75 0.78 -13.55
N ILE A 79 3.11 1.80 -14.33
CA ILE A 79 4.47 1.98 -14.88
C ILE A 79 5.50 2.13 -13.76
N ILE A 80 5.22 2.95 -12.74
CA ILE A 80 6.16 3.14 -11.62
C ILE A 80 6.38 1.83 -10.86
N MET A 81 5.31 1.10 -10.52
CA MET A 81 5.43 -0.19 -9.84
C MET A 81 6.17 -1.22 -10.70
N PHE A 82 5.81 -1.32 -11.98
CA PHE A 82 6.44 -2.25 -12.92
C PHE A 82 7.93 -1.97 -13.07
N THR A 83 8.31 -0.72 -13.34
CA THR A 83 9.71 -0.32 -13.54
C THR A 83 10.53 -0.52 -12.28
N TYR A 84 10.00 -0.15 -11.11
CA TYR A 84 10.67 -0.38 -9.83
C TYR A 84 10.90 -1.88 -9.56
N GLY A 85 9.86 -2.69 -9.76
CA GLY A 85 9.93 -4.15 -9.63
C GLY A 85 10.95 -4.75 -10.61
N LEU A 86 10.91 -4.34 -11.88
CA LEU A 86 11.80 -4.81 -12.92
C LEU A 86 13.27 -4.45 -12.64
N ILE A 87 13.56 -3.19 -12.30
CA ILE A 87 14.92 -2.75 -11.96
C ILE A 87 15.45 -3.56 -10.76
N THR A 88 14.63 -3.76 -9.73
CA THR A 88 14.99 -4.55 -8.55
C THR A 88 15.28 -6.01 -8.93
N PHE A 89 14.42 -6.62 -9.74
CA PHE A 89 14.60 -8.00 -10.21
C PHE A 89 15.89 -8.17 -11.03
N LEU A 90 16.18 -7.26 -11.95
CA LEU A 90 17.38 -7.30 -12.78
C LEU A 90 18.66 -7.11 -11.95
N LYS A 91 18.65 -6.21 -10.96
CA LYS A 91 19.76 -6.04 -10.02
C LYS A 91 20.04 -7.33 -9.23
N LEU A 92 19.00 -7.98 -8.71
CA LEU A 92 19.14 -9.25 -7.99
C LEU A 92 19.73 -10.37 -8.88
N ARG A 93 19.33 -10.43 -10.15
CA ARG A 93 19.85 -11.42 -11.10
C ARG A 93 21.35 -11.23 -11.39
N LYS A 94 21.82 -9.98 -11.45
CA LYS A 94 23.24 -9.64 -11.64
C LYS A 94 24.07 -9.95 -10.38
N ALA A 95 23.56 -9.60 -9.20
CA ALA A 95 24.21 -9.88 -7.92
C ALA A 95 24.43 -11.39 -7.70
N HIS A 96 23.51 -12.24 -8.19
CA HIS A 96 23.65 -13.69 -8.12
C HIS A 96 24.78 -14.28 -8.99
N LYS A 97 25.39 -13.50 -9.89
CA LYS A 97 26.35 -14.00 -10.89
C LYS A 97 27.80 -13.52 -10.70
N LEU A 98 28.08 -12.49 -9.90
CA LEU A 98 29.36 -11.76 -10.06
C LEU A 98 30.01 -11.13 -8.80
N ILE A 99 29.51 -11.33 -7.58
CA ILE A 99 30.01 -10.55 -6.42
C ILE A 99 30.20 -11.45 -5.20
N ASP A 100 31.21 -11.13 -4.38
CA ASP A 100 31.38 -11.66 -3.03
C ASP A 100 30.03 -11.57 -2.27
N PRO A 101 29.46 -12.72 -1.82
CA PRO A 101 28.19 -12.74 -1.11
C PRO A 101 28.13 -11.77 0.06
N ASP A 102 29.27 -11.48 0.70
CA ASP A 102 29.35 -10.64 1.89
C ASP A 102 29.23 -9.14 1.56
N GLU A 103 29.81 -8.66 0.46
CA GLU A 103 29.68 -7.25 0.04
C GLU A 103 28.25 -6.91 -0.42
N VAL A 104 27.63 -7.81 -1.20
CA VAL A 104 26.23 -7.67 -1.62
C VAL A 104 25.30 -7.68 -0.41
N PHE A 105 25.59 -8.51 0.57
CA PHE A 105 24.80 -8.62 1.79
C PHE A 105 24.83 -7.31 2.60
N ILE A 106 26.00 -6.67 2.72
CA ILE A 106 26.14 -5.37 3.39
C ILE A 106 25.33 -4.28 2.67
N GLU A 107 25.41 -4.21 1.34
CA GLU A 107 24.66 -3.22 0.56
C GLU A 107 23.14 -3.42 0.69
N ILE A 108 22.69 -4.68 0.65
CA ILE A 108 21.27 -5.02 0.76
C ILE A 108 20.68 -4.63 2.13
N ILE A 109 21.46 -4.78 3.20
CA ILE A 109 21.03 -4.52 4.59
C ILE A 109 21.19 -3.06 4.97
N LYS A 110 21.88 -2.24 4.16
CA LYS A 110 22.05 -0.81 4.40
C LYS A 110 20.70 -0.13 4.68
N LYS A 111 20.66 0.57 5.83
CA LYS A 111 19.46 1.20 6.37
C LYS A 111 19.53 2.69 6.10
N ASP A 112 18.99 3.10 4.96
CA ASP A 112 18.70 4.49 4.69
C ASP A 112 17.23 4.73 5.06
N TYR A 113 17.00 5.24 6.27
CA TYR A 113 15.66 5.45 6.80
C TYR A 113 14.90 6.51 6.00
N PHE A 114 15.57 7.59 5.58
CA PHE A 114 14.93 8.63 4.78
C PHE A 114 14.51 8.10 3.41
N SER A 115 15.39 7.36 2.73
CA SER A 115 15.02 6.70 1.47
C SER A 115 13.85 5.72 1.64
N LEU A 116 13.82 4.96 2.75
CA LEU A 116 12.71 4.05 3.05
C LEU A 116 11.40 4.79 3.32
N PHE A 117 11.43 5.91 4.01
CA PHE A 117 10.28 6.77 4.25
C PHE A 117 9.71 7.29 2.93
N ILE A 118 10.55 7.88 2.07
CA ILE A 118 10.13 8.37 0.76
C ILE A 118 9.59 7.22 -0.10
N LYS A 119 10.23 6.05 -0.04
CA LYS A 119 9.75 4.84 -0.73
C LYS A 119 8.35 4.44 -0.26
N GLY A 120 8.09 4.45 1.05
CA GLY A 120 6.77 4.15 1.61
C GLY A 120 5.70 5.14 1.17
N PHE A 121 6.02 6.43 1.28
CA PHE A 121 5.15 7.50 0.80
C PHE A 121 4.79 7.34 -0.68
N LEU A 122 5.80 7.25 -1.55
CA LEU A 122 5.57 7.16 -3.00
C LEU A 122 4.80 5.90 -3.39
N LEU A 123 5.11 4.76 -2.78
CA LEU A 123 4.44 3.50 -3.10
C LEU A 123 2.95 3.52 -2.70
N ASN A 124 2.63 4.18 -1.58
CA ASN A 124 1.24 4.36 -1.16
C ASN A 124 0.53 5.45 -1.99
N PHE A 125 1.23 6.53 -2.32
CA PHE A 125 0.71 7.64 -3.14
C PHE A 125 0.33 7.20 -4.56
N ILE A 126 1.12 6.34 -5.20
CA ILE A 126 0.76 5.83 -6.54
C ILE A 126 -0.32 4.73 -6.51
N ASN A 127 -0.74 4.29 -5.32
CA ASN A 127 -1.73 3.22 -5.16
C ASN A 127 -3.15 3.78 -5.20
N ILE A 128 -3.78 3.75 -6.36
CA ILE A 128 -5.15 4.25 -6.56
C ILE A 128 -6.18 3.50 -5.70
N GLY A 129 -5.90 2.24 -5.34
CA GLY A 129 -6.74 1.49 -4.42
C GLY A 129 -6.88 2.18 -3.06
N VAL A 130 -5.82 2.85 -2.60
CA VAL A 130 -5.80 3.58 -1.31
C VAL A 130 -6.59 4.88 -1.41
N LEU A 131 -6.40 5.66 -2.49
CA LEU A 131 -7.26 6.82 -2.77
C LEU A 131 -8.75 6.40 -2.81
N GLY A 132 -9.03 5.30 -3.50
CA GLY A 132 -10.37 4.74 -3.60
C GLY A 132 -10.98 4.28 -2.28
N PHE A 133 -10.16 3.69 -1.41
CA PHE A 133 -10.54 3.29 -0.07
C PHE A 133 -10.91 4.50 0.79
N TRP A 134 -10.04 5.51 0.86
CA TRP A 134 -10.31 6.72 1.66
C TRP A 134 -11.54 7.47 1.17
N LEU A 135 -11.72 7.54 -0.15
CA LEU A 135 -12.94 8.10 -0.74
C LEU A 135 -14.19 7.31 -0.31
N ALA A 136 -14.17 5.98 -0.39
CA ALA A 136 -15.30 5.14 0.04
C ALA A 136 -15.65 5.33 1.52
N ILE A 137 -14.63 5.44 2.38
CA ILE A 137 -14.81 5.71 3.80
C ILE A 137 -15.46 7.08 4.03
N ILE A 138 -14.99 8.14 3.37
CA ILE A 138 -15.58 9.48 3.53
C ILE A 138 -17.03 9.51 3.04
N ILE A 139 -17.36 8.87 1.91
CA ILE A 139 -18.75 8.81 1.43
C ILE A 139 -19.65 8.07 2.43
N THR A 140 -19.15 6.97 3.01
CA THR A 140 -19.94 6.09 3.87
C THR A 140 -20.13 6.67 5.27
N PHE A 141 -19.09 7.29 5.82
CA PHE A 141 -19.05 7.73 7.21
C PHE A 141 -19.12 9.25 7.38
N GLY A 142 -18.71 10.03 6.38
CA GLY A 142 -18.81 11.49 6.41
C GLY A 142 -20.21 12.00 6.73
N PRO A 143 -21.28 11.53 6.04
CA PRO A 143 -22.66 11.88 6.36
C PRO A 143 -23.11 11.44 7.75
N LYS A 144 -22.60 10.31 8.27
CA LYS A 144 -22.93 9.82 9.63
C LYS A 144 -22.34 10.69 10.74
N PHE A 145 -21.32 11.47 10.39
CA PHE A 145 -20.64 12.39 11.27
C PHE A 145 -20.99 13.85 10.96
N ASP A 146 -22.00 14.09 10.11
CA ASP A 146 -22.41 15.42 9.64
C ASP A 146 -21.27 16.25 9.03
N MET A 147 -20.23 15.57 8.52
CA MET A 147 -18.97 16.19 8.09
C MET A 147 -18.32 17.07 9.18
N GLU A 148 -18.60 16.80 10.45
CA GLU A 148 -18.02 17.54 11.57
C GLU A 148 -16.52 17.21 11.68
N ALA A 149 -15.68 18.24 11.56
CA ALA A 149 -14.23 18.08 11.54
C ALA A 149 -13.67 17.36 12.79
N SER A 150 -14.25 17.63 13.97
CA SER A 150 -13.82 17.02 15.23
C SER A 150 -14.04 15.49 15.24
N ARG A 151 -15.23 15.06 14.82
CA ARG A 151 -15.64 13.65 14.77
C ARG A 151 -14.90 12.91 13.68
N MET A 152 -14.75 13.54 12.51
CA MET A 152 -13.95 13.00 11.39
C MET A 152 -12.50 12.80 11.80
N ALA A 153 -11.88 13.79 12.46
CA ALA A 153 -10.51 13.68 12.95
C ALA A 153 -10.34 12.54 13.96
N ILE A 154 -11.28 12.38 14.90
CA ILE A 154 -11.26 11.28 15.88
C ILE A 154 -11.40 9.92 15.20
N PHE A 155 -12.36 9.80 14.29
CA PHE A 155 -12.59 8.57 13.52
C PHE A 155 -11.36 8.18 12.70
N PHE A 156 -10.81 9.08 11.88
CA PHE A 156 -9.63 8.79 11.07
C PHE A 156 -8.39 8.53 11.91
N SER A 157 -8.23 9.21 13.04
CA SER A 157 -7.14 8.92 13.99
C SER A 157 -7.28 7.52 14.59
N ALA A 158 -8.51 7.06 14.86
CA ALA A 158 -8.75 5.70 15.33
C ALA A 158 -8.45 4.66 14.23
N VAL A 159 -8.84 4.93 12.98
CA VAL A 159 -8.51 4.06 11.82
C VAL A 159 -6.98 3.96 11.65
N ILE A 160 -6.28 5.10 11.54
CA ILE A 160 -4.82 5.14 11.36
C ILE A 160 -4.10 4.55 12.57
N GLY A 161 -4.56 4.85 13.78
CA GLY A 161 -3.98 4.31 15.01
C GLY A 161 -4.12 2.79 15.09
N SER A 162 -5.30 2.25 14.80
CA SER A 162 -5.54 0.80 14.72
C SER A 162 -4.69 0.14 13.62
N TYR A 163 -4.61 0.77 12.45
CA TYR A 163 -3.74 0.35 11.34
C TYR A 163 -2.27 0.26 11.80
N LEU A 164 -1.70 1.33 12.36
CA LEU A 164 -0.32 1.37 12.85
C LEU A 164 -0.05 0.35 13.95
N ILE A 165 -0.96 0.18 14.91
CA ILE A 165 -0.82 -0.82 15.98
C ILE A 165 -0.78 -2.23 15.39
N THR A 166 -1.67 -2.52 14.44
CA THR A 166 -1.70 -3.80 13.75
C THR A 166 -0.43 -4.03 12.93
N ASP A 167 0.09 -2.99 12.27
CA ASP A 167 1.34 -3.02 11.52
C ASP A 167 2.56 -3.27 12.41
N ILE A 168 2.64 -2.63 13.57
CA ILE A 168 3.67 -2.94 14.58
C ILE A 168 3.64 -4.43 14.91
N GLY A 169 2.46 -5.01 15.13
CA GLY A 169 2.28 -6.45 15.35
C GLY A 169 2.85 -7.30 14.21
N LYS A 170 2.44 -7.01 12.96
CA LYS A 170 2.95 -7.72 11.76
C LYS A 170 4.45 -7.58 11.59
N VAL A 171 5.01 -6.38 11.79
CA VAL A 171 6.45 -6.10 11.67
C VAL A 171 7.23 -6.90 12.73
N LEU A 172 6.73 -6.96 13.96
CA LEU A 172 7.35 -7.74 15.04
C LEU A 172 7.29 -9.25 14.76
N LEU A 173 6.18 -9.76 14.23
CA LEU A 173 6.05 -11.16 13.82
C LEU A 173 6.99 -11.48 12.64
N ALA A 174 7.01 -10.63 11.61
CA ALA A 174 7.89 -10.78 10.46
C ALA A 174 9.38 -10.73 10.86
N LYS A 175 9.74 -9.91 11.86
CA LYS A 175 11.10 -9.86 12.40
C LYS A 175 11.55 -11.19 13.02
N GLN A 176 10.65 -12.04 13.51
CA GLN A 176 11.04 -13.36 14.04
C GLN A 176 11.63 -14.26 12.93
N LEU A 177 11.22 -14.05 11.68
CA LEU A 177 11.77 -14.75 10.51
C LEU A 177 13.21 -14.30 10.17
N ARG A 178 13.72 -13.25 10.82
CA ARG A 178 15.07 -12.74 10.61
C ARG A 178 16.15 -13.76 10.97
N SER A 179 15.89 -14.66 11.94
CA SER A 179 16.81 -15.75 12.32
C SER A 179 17.08 -16.74 11.17
N LYS A 180 16.22 -16.76 10.15
CA LYS A 180 16.35 -17.61 8.95
C LYS A 180 16.97 -16.87 7.76
N LEU A 181 17.52 -15.67 7.95
CA LEU A 181 18.11 -14.89 6.86
C LEU A 181 19.53 -15.35 6.55
N THR A 182 19.62 -16.21 5.53
CA THR A 182 20.83 -16.42 4.75
C THR A 182 20.83 -15.46 3.55
N PRO A 183 22.01 -15.16 2.94
CA PRO A 183 22.07 -14.37 1.70
C PRO A 183 21.11 -14.89 0.61
N THR A 184 21.01 -16.22 0.46
CA THR A 184 20.08 -16.88 -0.46
C THR A 184 18.61 -16.58 -0.14
N ASN A 185 18.23 -16.61 1.14
CA ASN A 185 16.84 -16.33 1.55
C ASN A 185 16.47 -14.85 1.37
N ILE A 186 17.42 -13.93 1.63
CA ILE A 186 17.21 -12.50 1.35
C ILE A 186 16.95 -12.27 -0.14
N ILE A 187 17.76 -12.87 -1.01
CA ILE A 187 17.58 -12.76 -2.47
C ILE A 187 16.22 -13.33 -2.89
N LYS A 188 15.79 -14.48 -2.33
CA LYS A 188 14.47 -15.07 -2.59
C LYS A 188 13.33 -14.13 -2.19
N ILE A 189 13.36 -13.57 -0.99
CA ILE A 189 12.31 -12.66 -0.50
C ILE A 189 12.23 -11.42 -1.40
N LYS A 190 13.37 -10.81 -1.74
CA LYS A 190 13.43 -9.64 -2.62
C LYS A 190 12.96 -9.94 -4.04
N LYS A 191 13.26 -11.14 -4.54
CA LYS A 191 12.78 -11.60 -5.85
C LYS A 191 11.26 -11.80 -5.85
N ILE A 192 10.70 -12.36 -4.79
CA ILE A 192 9.23 -12.52 -4.66
C ILE A 192 8.57 -11.14 -4.62
N SER A 193 9.07 -10.23 -3.77
CA SER A 193 8.58 -8.85 -3.67
C SER A 193 8.64 -8.13 -5.03
N SER A 194 9.76 -8.25 -5.77
CA SER A 194 9.89 -7.61 -7.07
C SER A 194 8.95 -8.18 -8.14
N ILE A 195 8.74 -9.50 -8.15
CA ILE A 195 7.75 -10.14 -9.03
C ILE A 195 6.35 -9.65 -8.70
N LEU A 196 5.99 -9.56 -7.42
CA LEU A 196 4.67 -9.06 -6.99
C LEU A 196 4.46 -7.62 -7.47
N LEU A 197 5.45 -6.74 -7.33
CA LEU A 197 5.36 -5.37 -7.84
C LEU A 197 5.20 -5.30 -9.37
N ILE A 198 5.89 -6.18 -10.11
CA ILE A 198 5.70 -6.30 -11.57
C ILE A 198 4.27 -6.72 -11.87
N VAL A 199 3.74 -7.74 -11.18
CA VAL A 199 2.37 -8.23 -11.38
C VAL A 199 1.34 -7.14 -11.04
N PHE A 200 1.46 -6.45 -9.91
CA PHE A 200 0.58 -5.33 -9.58
C PHE A 200 0.68 -4.19 -10.61
N GLY A 201 1.89 -3.88 -11.08
CA GLY A 201 2.10 -2.89 -12.13
C GLY A 201 1.36 -3.24 -13.42
N VAL A 202 1.47 -4.50 -13.87
CA VAL A 202 0.74 -5.00 -15.04
C VAL A 202 -0.76 -4.96 -14.81
N ILE A 203 -1.26 -5.42 -13.65
CA ILE A 203 -2.68 -5.39 -13.32
C ILE A 203 -3.22 -3.95 -13.40
N LEU A 204 -2.52 -2.97 -12.84
CA LEU A 204 -2.93 -1.56 -12.92
C LEU A 204 -2.94 -1.03 -14.34
N MET A 205 -1.90 -1.32 -15.14
CA MET A 205 -1.87 -0.89 -16.54
C MET A 205 -3.01 -1.51 -17.36
N VAL A 206 -3.31 -2.79 -17.17
CA VAL A 206 -4.45 -3.46 -17.82
C VAL A 206 -5.77 -2.81 -17.38
N GLN A 207 -5.93 -2.53 -16.09
CA GLN A 207 -7.11 -1.85 -15.57
C GLN A 207 -7.30 -0.44 -16.13
N GLY A 208 -6.20 0.29 -16.39
CA GLY A 208 -6.25 1.61 -17.03
C GLY A 208 -6.50 1.51 -18.54
N TRP A 209 -5.98 0.50 -19.22
CA TRP A 209 -6.15 0.35 -20.67
C TRP A 209 -7.53 -0.16 -21.07
N PHE A 210 -8.18 -0.94 -20.21
CA PHE A 210 -9.50 -1.54 -20.46
C PHE A 210 -10.55 -1.13 -19.38
N PRO A 211 -10.88 0.16 -19.25
CA PRO A 211 -11.86 0.61 -18.25
C PRO A 211 -13.29 0.12 -18.57
N LYS A 212 -13.63 -0.08 -19.85
CA LYS A 212 -14.97 -0.48 -20.31
C LYS A 212 -15.36 -1.92 -19.95
N GLU A 213 -14.38 -2.81 -19.80
CA GLU A 213 -14.63 -4.19 -19.36
C GLU A 213 -15.03 -4.26 -17.89
N LYS A 214 -14.58 -3.29 -17.06
CA LYS A 214 -15.05 -3.14 -15.68
C LYS A 214 -16.53 -2.77 -15.61
N GLU A 215 -16.99 -1.86 -16.49
CA GLU A 215 -18.41 -1.48 -16.56
C GLU A 215 -19.28 -2.66 -17.02
N PHE A 216 -18.85 -3.40 -18.04
CA PHE A 216 -19.59 -4.56 -18.55
C PHE A 216 -19.71 -5.69 -17.51
N VAL A 217 -18.62 -6.02 -16.80
CA VAL A 217 -18.63 -7.04 -15.73
C VAL A 217 -19.47 -6.59 -14.54
N LYS A 218 -19.41 -5.30 -14.18
CA LYS A 218 -20.23 -4.75 -13.09
C LYS A 218 -21.71 -4.77 -13.45
N GLU A 219 -22.08 -4.34 -14.67
CA GLU A 219 -23.47 -4.40 -15.15
C GLU A 219 -24.02 -5.84 -15.23
N THR A 220 -23.20 -6.81 -15.62
CA THR A 220 -23.64 -8.21 -15.67
C THR A 220 -23.82 -8.81 -14.28
N LEU A 221 -22.95 -8.48 -13.32
CA LEU A 221 -23.10 -8.91 -11.93
C LEU A 221 -24.34 -8.29 -11.26
N GLU A 222 -24.57 -6.98 -11.46
CA GLU A 222 -25.76 -6.30 -10.95
C GLU A 222 -27.06 -6.87 -11.56
N LYS A 223 -27.05 -7.23 -12.85
CA LYS A 223 -28.20 -7.91 -13.48
C LYS A 223 -28.47 -9.29 -12.91
N ILE A 224 -27.43 -10.06 -12.56
CA ILE A 224 -27.59 -11.39 -11.98
C ILE A 224 -28.10 -11.28 -10.52
N GLU A 225 -27.61 -10.32 -9.74
CA GLU A 225 -28.10 -10.06 -8.38
C GLU A 225 -29.55 -9.54 -8.35
N GLN A 226 -29.99 -8.79 -9.36
CA GLN A 226 -31.39 -8.32 -9.46
C GLN A 226 -32.37 -9.39 -9.98
N THR A 227 -31.86 -10.52 -10.49
CA THR A 227 -32.68 -11.63 -11.01
C THR A 227 -32.93 -12.72 -9.95
N HIS A 228 -32.36 -12.57 -8.75
CA HIS A 228 -32.55 -13.45 -7.58
C HIS A 228 -33.14 -12.66 -6.40
#